data_AF-A0A8I0LVW0-F1
#
_entry.id   AF-A0A8I0LVW0-F1
#
_cell.length_a   1.000
_cell.length_b   1.000
_cell.length_c   1.000
_cell.angle_alpha   90.00
_cell.angle_beta   90.00
_cell.angle_gamma   90.00
#
_symmetry.space_group_name_H-M   'P 1'
#
loop_
_entity.id
_entity.type
_entity.pdbx_description
1 polymer ?
#
loop_
_entity_poly.entity_id
_entity_poly.type
_entity_poly.pdbx_seq_one_letter_code
_entity_poly.pdbx_strand_id
1 'polypeptide(L)'
;MRHVGAFLRRREANVGEPRRSQAWRDLVDRVLVELNALDPYGLEPGTEDGAPWDEYELEAVPMVRELILARGITGDQVDAIWTAWFGETLSGRTEPARFEEFLARLDAVGPWPDARS
;
A
#
# COMPACT_ATOMS: atom_id res chain seq x y z
N MET A 1 -15.60 16.64 27.95
CA MET A 1 -16.41 15.89 26.97
C MET A 1 -16.26 16.58 25.64
N ARG A 2 -15.42 16.04 24.74
CA ARG A 2 -15.11 16.63 23.43
C ARG A 2 -16.16 16.18 22.42
N HIS A 3 -16.80 17.15 21.77
CA HIS A 3 -17.59 16.93 20.56
C HIS A 3 -16.68 16.48 19.43
N VAL A 4 -17.00 15.30 18.87
CA VAL A 4 -16.41 14.78 17.65
C VAL A 4 -17.08 15.49 16.49
N GLY A 5 -16.32 16.34 15.80
CA GLY A 5 -16.78 17.11 14.64
C GLY A 5 -17.00 16.20 13.44
N ALA A 6 -18.24 16.19 12.95
CA ALA A 6 -18.60 15.62 11.67
C ALA A 6 -17.82 16.28 10.53
N PHE A 7 -17.01 15.49 9.81
CA PHE A 7 -16.49 15.84 8.48
C PHE A 7 -17.12 14.93 7.43
N LEU A 8 -18.44 15.07 7.25
CA LEU A 8 -19.08 14.75 5.97
C LEU A 8 -18.78 15.89 5.01
N ARG A 9 -17.62 15.87 4.37
CA ARG A 9 -17.35 16.73 3.20
C ARG A 9 -17.57 15.91 1.93
N ARG A 10 -18.80 16.01 1.43
CA ARG A 10 -19.21 16.03 0.02
C ARG A 10 -18.60 14.98 -0.92
N ARG A 11 -19.44 14.00 -1.31
CA ARG A 11 -19.34 13.34 -2.62
C ARG A 11 -19.44 14.41 -3.72
N GLU A 12 -18.30 14.83 -4.26
CA GLU A 12 -18.24 15.19 -5.67
C GLU A 12 -17.68 13.97 -6.39
N ALA A 13 -18.53 13.33 -7.18
CA ALA A 13 -18.11 12.32 -8.12
C ALA A 13 -17.11 12.98 -9.07
N ASN A 14 -15.82 12.66 -8.91
CA ASN A 14 -14.80 13.04 -9.86
C ASN A 14 -15.05 12.24 -11.15
N VAL A 15 -15.78 12.88 -12.05
CA VAL A 15 -15.81 12.56 -13.47
C VAL A 15 -14.38 12.70 -14.00
N GLY A 16 -13.73 11.57 -14.27
CA GLY A 16 -12.48 11.52 -15.02
C GLY A 16 -11.20 11.47 -14.18
N GLU A 17 -11.09 10.57 -13.19
CA GLU A 17 -9.74 10.05 -12.92
C GLU A 17 -9.22 9.43 -14.22
N PRO A 18 -8.01 9.80 -14.70
CA PRO A 18 -7.40 9.10 -15.82
C PRO A 18 -7.42 7.62 -15.46
N ARG A 19 -7.95 6.76 -16.35
CA ARG A 19 -7.85 5.31 -16.13
C ARG A 19 -6.37 5.03 -15.87
N ARG A 20 -6.03 4.67 -14.64
CA ARG A 20 -4.67 4.26 -14.27
C ARG A 20 -4.22 3.27 -15.34
N SER A 21 -3.05 3.52 -15.93
CA SER A 21 -2.54 2.68 -17.01
C SER A 21 -2.46 1.23 -16.53
N GLN A 22 -2.53 0.26 -17.46
CA GLN A 22 -2.40 -1.15 -17.09
C GLN A 22 -1.10 -1.39 -16.29
N ALA A 23 -0.01 -0.73 -16.69
CA ALA A 23 1.26 -0.76 -15.97
C ALA A 23 1.18 -0.28 -14.50
N TRP A 24 0.32 0.70 -14.20
CA TRP A 24 0.08 1.10 -12.80
C TRP A 24 -0.64 -0.01 -12.03
N ARG A 25 -1.68 -0.61 -12.62
CA ARG A 25 -2.45 -1.68 -11.96
C ARG A 25 -1.57 -2.90 -11.71
N ASP A 26 -0.77 -3.29 -12.70
CA ASP A 26 0.19 -4.40 -12.58
C ASP A 26 1.19 -4.15 -11.44
N LEU A 27 1.58 -2.89 -11.18
CA LEU A 27 2.44 -2.55 -10.05
C LEU A 27 1.71 -2.60 -8.71
N VAL A 28 0.45 -2.14 -8.65
CA VAL A 28 -0.40 -2.30 -7.45
C VAL A 28 -0.54 -3.77 -7.12
N ASP A 29 -0.86 -4.61 -8.10
CA ASP A 29 -1.00 -6.05 -7.92
C ASP A 29 0.30 -6.68 -7.39
N ARG A 30 1.46 -6.29 -7.92
CA ARG A 30 2.75 -6.78 -7.43
C ARG A 30 3.06 -6.34 -6.00
N VAL A 31 2.81 -5.09 -5.65
CA VAL A 31 3.01 -4.61 -4.27
C VAL A 31 2.03 -5.32 -3.32
N LEU A 32 0.79 -5.53 -3.76
CA LEU A 32 -0.24 -6.23 -3.00
C LEU A 32 0.13 -7.71 -2.76
N VAL A 33 0.74 -8.38 -3.73
CA VAL A 33 1.32 -9.73 -3.55
C VAL A 33 2.34 -9.73 -2.41
N GLU A 34 3.25 -8.76 -2.37
CA GLU A 34 4.28 -8.70 -1.33
C GLU A 34 3.68 -8.36 0.05
N LEU A 35 2.65 -7.51 0.12
CA LEU A 35 1.93 -7.20 1.37
C LEU A 35 1.14 -8.41 1.89
N ASN A 36 0.44 -9.13 1.01
CA ASN A 36 -0.27 -10.36 1.35
C ASN A 36 0.69 -11.46 1.81
N ALA A 37 1.89 -11.54 1.25
CA ALA A 37 2.92 -12.49 1.70
C ALA A 37 3.52 -12.12 3.07
N LEU A 38 3.63 -10.83 3.36
CA LEU A 38 4.05 -10.35 4.68
C LEU A 38 3.00 -10.64 5.75
N ASP A 39 1.72 -10.47 5.41
CA ASP A 39 0.54 -10.66 6.24
C ASP A 39 0.71 -10.18 7.70
N PRO A 40 0.81 -8.87 7.94
CA PRO A 40 1.18 -8.31 9.24
C PRO A 40 0.17 -8.62 10.36
N TYR A 41 -1.06 -8.96 10.00
CA TYR A 41 -2.13 -9.28 10.94
C TYR A 41 -2.54 -10.75 10.95
N GLY A 42 -1.94 -11.61 10.12
CA GLY A 42 -2.30 -13.02 10.05
C GLY A 42 -3.72 -13.22 9.51
N LEU A 43 -4.12 -12.42 8.52
CA LEU A 43 -5.45 -12.45 7.91
C LEU A 43 -5.60 -13.53 6.85
N GLU A 44 -4.51 -14.18 6.47
CA GLU A 44 -4.44 -15.17 5.41
C GLU A 44 -5.15 -14.73 4.10
N PRO A 45 -4.79 -13.57 3.50
CA PRO A 45 -5.56 -13.00 2.40
C PRO A 45 -5.73 -13.95 1.20
N GLY A 46 -6.97 -14.07 0.71
CA GLY A 46 -7.32 -14.86 -0.47
C GLY A 46 -7.51 -16.36 -0.23
N THR A 47 -7.40 -16.83 1.01
CA THR A 47 -7.84 -18.20 1.37
C THR A 47 -9.36 -18.26 1.56
N GLU A 48 -9.92 -19.46 1.72
CA GLU A 48 -11.38 -19.65 1.87
C GLU A 48 -11.93 -18.98 3.14
N ASP A 49 -11.17 -19.03 4.24
CA ASP A 49 -11.55 -18.50 5.56
C ASP A 49 -10.86 -17.17 5.89
N GLY A 50 -9.95 -16.70 5.04
CA GLY A 50 -9.16 -15.49 5.23
C GLY A 50 -9.84 -14.22 4.76
N ALA A 51 -9.15 -13.09 4.92
CA ALA A 51 -9.60 -11.82 4.38
C ALA A 51 -9.62 -11.83 2.84
N PRO A 52 -10.38 -10.91 2.21
CA PRO A 52 -10.28 -10.70 0.76
C PRO A 52 -8.84 -10.48 0.29
N TRP A 53 -8.52 -10.92 -0.92
CA TRP A 53 -7.17 -10.75 -1.50
C TRP A 53 -6.74 -9.27 -1.62
N ASP A 54 -7.71 -8.37 -1.80
CA ASP A 54 -7.54 -6.92 -1.94
C ASP A 54 -7.58 -6.16 -0.61
N GLU A 55 -7.52 -6.85 0.54
CA GLU A 55 -7.61 -6.23 1.87
C GLU A 55 -6.59 -5.08 2.07
N TYR A 56 -5.35 -5.25 1.58
CA TYR A 56 -4.29 -4.24 1.70
C TYR A 56 -4.13 -3.33 0.45
N GLU A 57 -5.12 -3.28 -0.46
CA GLU A 57 -5.00 -2.48 -1.71
C GLU A 57 -4.84 -0.98 -1.40
N LEU A 58 -5.52 -0.50 -0.34
CA LEU A 58 -5.48 0.92 0.05
C LEU A 58 -4.10 1.37 0.53
N GLU A 59 -3.28 0.46 1.06
CA GLU A 59 -1.90 0.67 1.45
C GLU A 59 -0.94 0.44 0.26
N ALA A 60 -1.24 -0.50 -0.62
CA ALA A 60 -0.43 -0.79 -1.80
C ALA A 60 -0.38 0.41 -2.77
N VAL A 61 -1.51 1.09 -2.99
CA VAL A 61 -1.62 2.25 -3.89
C VAL A 61 -0.66 3.40 -3.57
N PRO A 62 -0.57 3.90 -2.32
CA PRO A 62 0.41 4.93 -1.96
C PRO A 62 1.85 4.42 -2.01
N MET A 63 2.14 3.14 -1.72
CA MET A 63 3.49 2.60 -1.88
C MET A 63 3.94 2.60 -3.35
N VAL A 64 3.07 2.19 -4.28
CA VAL A 64 3.34 2.28 -5.74
C VAL A 64 3.59 3.72 -6.18
N ARG A 65 2.90 4.69 -5.58
CA ARG A 65 3.14 6.11 -5.85
C ARG A 65 4.55 6.52 -5.46
N GLU A 66 4.98 6.17 -4.25
CA GLU A 66 6.32 6.50 -3.76
C GLU A 66 7.40 5.83 -4.60
N LEU A 67 7.22 4.53 -4.94
CA LEU A 67 8.08 3.82 -5.87
C LEU A 67 8.21 4.65 -7.17
N ILE A 68 7.14 4.85 -7.93
CA ILE A 68 7.25 5.55 -9.23
C ILE A 68 7.91 6.94 -9.13
N LEU A 69 7.61 7.72 -8.09
CA LEU A 69 8.16 9.07 -7.92
C LEU A 69 9.65 9.09 -7.55
N ALA A 70 10.07 8.22 -6.62
CA ALA A 70 11.40 8.29 -6.02
C ALA A 70 12.41 7.31 -6.64
N ARG A 71 11.99 6.37 -7.49
CA ARG A 71 12.86 5.28 -7.97
C ARG A 71 13.45 4.40 -6.83
N GLY A 72 12.82 4.46 -5.65
CA GLY A 72 13.01 3.62 -4.46
C GLY A 72 11.77 3.73 -3.57
N ILE A 73 11.67 2.89 -2.53
CA ILE A 73 10.89 3.21 -1.34
C ILE A 73 11.70 2.89 -0.08
N THR A 74 11.69 3.80 0.89
CA THR A 74 12.37 3.62 2.18
C THR A 74 11.44 3.00 3.23
N GLY A 75 12.03 2.37 4.25
CA GLY A 75 11.27 1.88 5.41
C GLY A 75 10.45 2.97 6.09
N ASP A 76 11.01 4.17 6.26
CA ASP A 76 10.30 5.32 6.84
C ASP A 76 9.07 5.73 6.02
N GLN A 77 9.14 5.68 4.69
CA GLN A 77 7.99 5.95 3.81
C GLN A 77 6.92 4.88 3.95
N VAL A 78 7.31 3.60 3.99
CA VAL A 78 6.39 2.47 4.22
C VAL A 78 5.69 2.62 5.57
N ASP A 79 6.44 2.90 6.63
CA ASP A 79 5.88 3.09 7.97
C ASP A 79 4.97 4.31 8.06
N ALA A 80 5.30 5.41 7.39
CA ALA A 80 4.45 6.59 7.34
C ALA A 80 3.10 6.29 6.64
N ILE A 81 3.13 5.53 5.54
CA ILE A 81 1.93 5.06 4.84
C ILE A 81 1.12 4.17 5.77
N TRP A 82 1.74 3.16 6.39
CA TRP A 82 1.06 2.22 7.27
C TRP A 82 0.42 2.91 8.48
N THR A 83 1.16 3.84 9.10
CA THR A 83 0.69 4.62 10.26
C THR A 83 -0.53 5.46 9.92
N ALA A 84 -0.64 5.95 8.67
CA ALA A 84 -1.81 6.74 8.26
C ALA A 84 -3.12 5.94 8.28
N TRP A 85 -3.05 4.62 8.10
CA TRP A 85 -4.21 3.72 8.08
C TRP A 85 -4.44 3.02 9.42
N PHE A 86 -3.38 2.48 10.03
CA PHE A 86 -3.48 1.63 11.22
C PHE A 86 -3.05 2.32 12.52
N GLY A 87 -2.45 3.51 12.45
CA GLY A 87 -1.97 4.25 13.63
C GLY A 87 -0.71 3.65 14.29
N GLU A 88 -0.06 2.70 13.63
CA GLU A 88 1.18 2.06 14.06
C GLU A 88 2.15 1.87 12.87
N THR A 89 3.41 1.55 13.14
CA THR A 89 4.40 1.29 12.09
C THR A 89 4.36 -0.17 11.64
N LEU A 90 4.59 -0.43 10.36
CA LEU A 90 4.66 -1.80 9.83
C LEU A 90 5.90 -2.51 10.37
N SER A 91 7.01 -1.79 10.47
CA SER A 91 8.26 -2.26 11.09
C SER A 91 8.12 -2.66 12.56
N GLY A 92 7.24 -1.97 13.31
CA GLY A 92 6.95 -2.30 14.71
C GLY A 92 6.02 -3.51 14.86
N ARG A 93 5.20 -3.78 13.84
CA ARG A 93 4.26 -4.90 13.82
C ARG A 93 4.88 -6.21 13.37
N THR A 94 5.96 -6.12 12.59
CA THR A 94 6.62 -7.26 11.94
C THR A 94 7.99 -7.54 12.55
N GLU A 95 8.50 -8.76 12.35
CA GLU A 95 9.88 -9.06 12.73
C GLU A 95 10.86 -8.27 11.84
N PRO A 96 11.94 -7.68 12.40
CA PRO A 96 12.84 -6.82 11.64
C PRO A 96 13.38 -7.44 10.35
N ALA A 97 13.77 -8.73 10.39
CA ALA A 97 14.27 -9.43 9.21
C ALA A 97 13.21 -9.58 8.11
N ARG A 98 11.95 -9.80 8.48
CA ARG A 98 10.84 -9.90 7.52
C ARG A 98 10.51 -8.53 6.91
N PHE A 99 10.62 -7.46 7.70
CA PHE A 99 10.45 -6.10 7.20
C PHE A 99 11.55 -5.70 6.21
N GLU A 100 12.82 -6.00 6.54
CA GLU A 100 13.95 -5.75 5.63
C GLU A 100 13.81 -6.53 4.31
N GLU A 101 13.40 -7.80 4.39
CA GLU A 101 13.14 -8.62 3.19
C GLU A 101 12.00 -8.04 2.35
N PHE A 102 10.92 -7.60 3.00
CA PHE A 102 9.80 -6.95 2.33
C PHE A 102 10.24 -5.70 1.57
N LEU A 103 11.05 -4.82 2.19
CA LEU A 103 11.57 -3.63 1.52
C LEU A 103 12.43 -4.00 0.30
N ALA A 104 13.31 -4.99 0.43
CA ALA A 104 14.14 -5.46 -0.68
C ALA A 104 13.29 -6.00 -1.84
N ARG A 105 12.17 -6.68 -1.55
CA ARG A 105 11.23 -7.16 -2.56
C ARG A 105 10.48 -6.03 -3.23
N LEU A 106 10.00 -5.03 -2.48
CA LEU A 106 9.34 -3.85 -3.05
C LEU A 106 10.24 -3.09 -4.03
N ASP A 107 11.51 -2.86 -3.67
CA ASP A 107 12.47 -2.22 -4.57
C ASP A 107 12.73 -3.07 -5.83
N ALA A 108 12.61 -4.39 -5.73
CA ALA A 108 12.78 -5.33 -6.85
C ALA A 108 11.54 -5.49 -7.75
N VAL A 109 10.37 -4.92 -7.40
CA VAL A 109 9.12 -5.01 -8.20
C VAL A 109 9.24 -4.37 -9.60
N GLY A 110 10.34 -3.65 -9.88
CA GLY A 110 10.62 -2.94 -11.12
C GLY A 110 10.96 -3.76 -12.37
N PRO A 111 11.03 -3.10 -13.56
CA PRO A 111 11.19 -1.65 -13.76
C PRO A 111 9.88 -0.85 -13.76
N TRP A 112 9.96 0.41 -13.34
CA TRP A 112 8.80 1.29 -13.10
C TRP A 112 8.57 2.17 -14.32
N PRO A 113 7.31 2.39 -14.76
CA PRO A 113 7.03 3.28 -15.87
C PRO A 113 7.56 4.67 -15.55
N ASP A 114 8.02 5.40 -16.56
CA ASP A 114 8.37 6.80 -16.40
C ASP A 114 7.13 7.56 -15.97
N ALA A 115 7.27 8.44 -14.96
CA ALA A 115 6.18 9.26 -14.43
C ALA A 115 5.56 10.23 -15.47
N ARG A 116 5.96 10.15 -16.75
CA ARG A 116 5.54 11.01 -17.86
C ARG A 116 4.83 10.28 -19.02
N SER A 117 4.52 8.99 -18.89
CA SER A 117 3.76 8.25 -19.92
C SER A 117 2.25 8.37 -19.77
#